data_AF-A0A3D4M6S1-F1
#
_entry.id   AF-A0A3D4M6S1-F1
#
_cell.length_a   1.000
_cell.length_b   1.000
_cell.length_c   1.000
_cell.angle_alpha   90.00
_cell.angle_beta   90.00
_cell.angle_gamma   90.00
#
_symmetry.space_group_name_H-M   'P 1'
#
loop_
_entity.id
_entity.type
_entity.pdbx_description
1 polymer ?
#
loop_
_entity_poly.entity_id
_entity_poly.type
_entity_poly.pdbx_seq_one_letter_code
_entity_poly.pdbx_strand_id
1 'polypeptide(L)'
;MNRKVLLLIKDLEDVSEQIRSLLNFFSVRDKLVLAIYQPDATDTGWPFKFYDLGWNTLQEPNLSKKLLLSGALKRRSEAKWLESSSFLDLLVVHRTLYDEFVQMPHVAKILEEVHCPIFLMDDNQERFDEIYLSYNGTGPSFDSIKHFAYLFHPHFENSALNLVVKVNDKALNLENCVYDYLRLHKRHFAISRFFEEDFDAGIEKLLDESSSPLLICGGDRHKNLDQFAHYSEHRERPSSLFLL
;
A
#
# COMPACT_ATOMS: atom_id res chain seq x y z
N MET A 1 -2.06 -3.64 -19.32
CA MET A 1 -3.10 -2.70 -18.85
C MET A 1 -2.34 -1.53 -18.27
N ASN A 2 -2.54 -0.31 -18.79
CA ASN A 2 -1.70 0.84 -18.43
C ASN A 2 -1.95 1.27 -16.98
N ARG A 3 -1.16 0.73 -16.04
CA ARG A 3 -1.25 1.08 -14.62
C ARG A 3 -0.51 2.39 -14.36
N LYS A 4 -1.13 3.27 -13.57
CA LYS A 4 -0.54 4.49 -13.02
C LYS A 4 -0.32 4.30 -11.53
N VAL A 5 0.94 4.11 -11.16
CA VAL A 5 1.36 3.98 -9.78
C VAL A 5 2.05 5.27 -9.35
N LEU A 6 1.72 5.75 -8.16
CA LEU A 6 2.44 6.84 -7.52
C LEU A 6 3.29 6.28 -6.38
N LEU A 7 4.58 6.58 -6.37
CA LEU A 7 5.47 6.23 -5.26
C LEU A 7 5.78 7.47 -4.42
N LEU A 8 5.51 7.41 -3.11
CA LEU A 8 5.94 8.38 -2.12
C LEU A 8 7.19 7.89 -1.39
N ILE A 9 8.25 8.70 -1.37
CA ILE A 9 9.54 8.40 -0.72
C ILE A 9 10.10 9.64 -0.02
N LYS A 10 11.00 9.44 0.95
CA LYS A 10 11.58 10.53 1.76
C LYS A 10 12.75 11.25 1.09
N ASP A 11 13.70 10.52 0.52
CA ASP A 11 14.95 11.09 -0.01
C ASP A 11 15.34 10.47 -1.35
N LEU A 12 16.11 11.21 -2.15
CA LEU A 12 16.70 10.86 -3.44
C LEU A 12 17.89 9.88 -3.36
N GLU A 13 18.56 9.80 -2.21
CA GLU A 13 19.78 8.99 -2.06
C GLU A 13 19.50 7.48 -2.25
N ASP A 14 18.36 6.97 -1.77
CA ASP A 14 18.00 5.54 -1.86
C ASP A 14 17.08 5.17 -3.04
N VAL A 15 16.80 6.13 -3.92
CA VAL A 15 15.72 5.99 -4.90
C VAL A 15 15.96 4.93 -5.94
N SER A 16 17.22 4.73 -6.33
CA SER A 16 17.51 3.82 -7.44
C SER A 16 17.24 2.36 -7.09
N GLU A 17 17.56 1.93 -5.87
CA GLU A 17 17.32 0.56 -5.40
C GLU A 17 15.85 0.34 -5.06
N GLN A 18 15.24 1.30 -4.34
CA GLN A 18 13.82 1.25 -3.99
C GLN A 18 12.92 1.22 -5.23
N ILE A 19 13.18 2.08 -6.22
CA ILE A 19 12.46 2.06 -7.49
C ILE A 19 12.67 0.73 -8.20
N ARG A 20 13.88 0.17 -8.23
CA ARG A 20 14.12 -1.12 -8.88
C ARG A 20 13.36 -2.25 -8.19
N SER A 21 13.39 -2.31 -6.87
CA SER A 21 12.61 -3.26 -6.07
C SER A 21 11.12 -3.16 -6.42
N LEU A 22 10.58 -1.94 -6.44
CA LEU A 22 9.19 -1.68 -6.83
C LEU A 22 8.86 -2.10 -8.25
N LEU A 23 9.73 -1.80 -9.21
CA LEU A 23 9.51 -2.12 -10.61
C LEU A 23 9.51 -3.64 -10.82
N ASN A 24 10.38 -4.36 -10.11
CA ASN A 24 10.38 -5.81 -10.10
C ASN A 24 9.08 -6.35 -9.45
N PHE A 25 8.75 -5.84 -8.27
CA PHE A 25 7.62 -6.29 -7.47
C PHE A 25 6.27 -6.10 -8.17
N PHE A 26 6.05 -4.94 -8.79
CA PHE A 26 4.81 -4.62 -9.48
C PHE A 26 4.78 -5.04 -10.95
N SER A 27 5.93 -5.43 -11.51
CA SER A 27 6.09 -5.60 -12.96
C SER A 27 5.56 -4.39 -13.75
N VAL A 28 5.64 -3.18 -13.17
CA VAL A 28 5.09 -1.96 -13.78
C VAL A 28 5.96 -1.58 -14.97
N ARG A 29 5.47 -1.81 -16.19
CA ARG A 29 6.18 -1.44 -17.42
C ARG A 29 5.74 -0.09 -18.01
N ASP A 30 4.75 0.56 -17.42
CA ASP A 30 4.02 1.63 -18.11
C ASP A 30 4.35 3.03 -17.57
N LYS A 31 3.75 3.46 -16.44
CA LYS A 31 3.91 4.81 -15.90
C LYS A 31 4.06 4.83 -14.37
N LEU A 32 5.21 5.32 -13.91
CA LEU A 32 5.46 5.62 -12.51
C LEU A 32 5.48 7.14 -12.32
N VAL A 33 4.63 7.63 -11.44
CA VAL A 33 4.78 8.98 -10.90
C VAL A 33 5.55 8.85 -9.60
N LEU A 34 6.65 9.57 -9.47
CA LEU A 34 7.44 9.61 -8.24
C LEU A 34 7.14 10.91 -7.51
N ALA A 35 6.78 10.87 -6.24
CA ALA A 35 6.75 12.03 -5.36
C ALA A 35 7.78 11.89 -4.26
N ILE A 36 8.63 12.91 -4.15
CA ILE A 36 9.71 12.95 -3.17
C ILE A 36 9.36 13.98 -2.13
N TYR A 37 9.30 13.53 -0.88
CA TYR A 37 9.06 14.37 0.26
C TYR A 37 10.24 15.33 0.48
N GLN A 38 9.94 16.59 0.78
CA GLN A 38 10.90 17.65 1.04
C GLN A 38 10.34 18.59 2.11
N PRO A 39 10.75 18.41 3.38
CA PRO A 39 10.20 19.18 4.50
C PRO A 39 10.46 20.68 4.36
N ASP A 40 11.62 21.05 3.79
CA ASP A 40 12.06 22.44 3.67
C ASP A 40 11.44 23.19 2.47
N ALA A 41 10.48 22.58 1.76
CA ALA A 41 9.79 23.22 0.64
C ALA A 41 8.73 24.24 1.15
N THR A 42 9.19 25.29 1.82
CA THR A 42 8.35 26.29 2.51
C THR A 42 7.50 27.15 1.57
N ASP A 43 7.88 27.27 0.29
CA ASP A 43 7.30 28.26 -0.62
C ASP A 43 5.88 27.92 -1.12
N THR A 44 5.43 26.67 -0.98
CA THR A 44 4.15 26.21 -1.55
C THR A 44 3.20 25.57 -0.56
N GLY A 45 3.61 25.40 0.71
CA GLY A 45 2.83 24.67 1.73
C GLY A 45 2.63 23.19 1.45
N TRP A 46 3.26 22.65 0.39
CA TRP A 46 3.16 21.25 -0.02
C TRP A 46 4.56 20.63 -0.08
N PRO A 47 4.83 19.61 0.73
CA PRO A 47 6.19 19.10 0.92
C PRO A 47 6.55 18.01 -0.09
N PHE A 48 5.97 17.97 -1.30
CA PHE A 48 6.32 16.96 -2.30
C PHE A 48 6.69 17.54 -3.66
N LYS A 49 7.76 16.99 -4.25
CA LYS A 49 8.14 17.20 -5.65
C LYS A 49 7.73 15.99 -6.48
N PHE A 50 6.96 16.23 -7.55
CA PHE A 50 6.47 15.18 -8.45
C PHE A 50 7.31 15.08 -9.71
N TYR A 51 7.57 13.85 -10.13
CA TYR A 51 8.28 13.48 -11.35
C TYR A 51 7.43 12.45 -12.12
N ASP A 52 7.15 12.72 -13.39
CA ASP A 52 6.47 11.79 -14.29
C ASP A 52 7.56 11.00 -15.03
N LEU A 53 7.76 9.74 -14.64
CA LEU A 53 8.87 8.92 -15.10
C LEU A 53 8.36 7.85 -16.05
N GLY A 54 8.80 7.94 -17.30
CA GLY A 54 8.67 6.84 -18.25
C GLY A 54 9.61 5.68 -17.88
N TRP A 55 9.23 4.46 -18.26
CA TRP A 55 10.00 3.24 -17.99
C TRP A 55 11.49 3.35 -18.33
N ASN A 56 11.83 3.93 -19.49
CA ASN A 56 13.22 4.10 -19.92
C ASN A 56 14.04 4.96 -18.96
N THR A 57 13.42 6.00 -18.37
CA THR A 57 14.08 6.87 -17.39
C THR A 57 14.43 6.09 -16.13
N LEU A 58 13.57 5.15 -15.73
CA LEU A 58 13.76 4.36 -14.50
C LEU A 58 14.93 3.37 -14.59
N GLN A 59 15.30 2.97 -15.82
CA GLN A 59 16.42 2.06 -16.06
C GLN A 59 17.78 2.77 -16.10
N GLU A 60 17.82 4.10 -15.95
CA GLU A 60 19.08 4.85 -16.02
C GLU A 60 19.94 4.65 -14.76
N PRO A 61 21.22 4.28 -14.89
CA PRO A 61 22.12 4.05 -13.75
C PRO A 61 22.29 5.27 -12.84
N ASN A 62 22.03 6.48 -13.34
CA ASN A 62 22.20 7.75 -12.63
C ASN A 62 20.87 8.48 -12.42
N LEU A 63 19.76 7.74 -12.25
CA LEU A 63 18.43 8.30 -12.10
C LEU A 63 18.37 9.41 -11.04
N SER A 64 18.90 9.19 -9.83
CA SER A 64 18.90 10.20 -8.75
C SER A 64 19.56 11.52 -9.19
N LYS A 65 20.73 11.43 -9.83
CA LYS A 65 21.43 12.62 -10.37
C LYS A 65 20.62 13.29 -11.47
N LYS A 66 19.94 12.53 -12.33
CA LYS A 66 19.08 13.09 -13.36
C LYS A 66 17.83 13.76 -12.78
N LEU A 67 17.21 13.17 -11.76
CA LEU A 67 16.07 13.78 -11.05
C LEU A 67 16.47 15.11 -10.43
N LEU A 68 17.65 15.18 -9.79
CA LEU A 68 18.23 16.40 -9.25
C LEU A 68 18.48 17.48 -10.33
N LEU A 69 19.04 17.08 -11.47
CA LEU A 69 19.40 17.99 -12.56
C LEU A 69 18.22 18.39 -13.45
N SER A 70 17.19 17.55 -13.54
CA SER A 70 16.19 17.63 -14.61
C SER A 70 15.38 18.91 -14.58
N GLY A 71 15.28 19.63 -13.44
CA GLY A 71 14.59 20.92 -13.32
C GLY A 71 13.11 20.93 -13.74
N ALA A 72 12.61 19.84 -14.32
CA ALA A 72 11.31 19.65 -14.92
C ALA A 72 10.31 19.33 -13.82
N LEU A 73 10.15 20.29 -12.92
CA LEU A 73 9.20 20.27 -11.84
C LEU A 73 7.84 20.66 -12.39
N LYS A 74 6.93 19.69 -12.56
CA LYS A 74 5.51 20.01 -12.52
C LYS A 74 5.10 20.10 -11.06
N ARG A 75 5.28 21.28 -10.48
CA ARG A 75 4.65 21.59 -9.19
C ARG A 75 3.13 21.47 -9.36
N ARG A 76 2.50 20.68 -8.50
CA ARG A 76 1.04 20.60 -8.36
C ARG A 76 0.70 21.02 -6.94
N SER A 77 -0.42 21.72 -6.79
CA SER A 77 -0.98 21.96 -5.46
C SER A 77 -1.55 20.66 -4.87
N GLU A 78 -1.63 20.59 -3.55
CA GLU A 78 -2.30 19.53 -2.78
C GLU A 78 -3.67 19.16 -3.38
N ALA A 79 -4.57 20.13 -3.50
CA ALA A 79 -5.93 19.93 -3.99
C ALA A 79 -5.97 19.30 -5.39
N LYS A 80 -5.12 19.78 -6.31
CA LYS A 80 -5.05 19.23 -7.67
C LYS A 80 -4.47 17.81 -7.68
N TRP A 81 -3.58 17.51 -6.75
CA TRP A 81 -3.04 16.16 -6.59
C TRP A 81 -4.12 15.21 -6.06
N LEU A 82 -4.80 15.58 -4.97
CA LEU A 82 -5.89 14.81 -4.39
C LEU A 82 -6.98 14.51 -5.41
N GLU A 83 -7.42 15.52 -6.18
CA GLU A 83 -8.36 15.34 -7.28
C GLU A 83 -7.84 14.31 -8.30
N SER A 84 -6.57 14.42 -8.68
CA SER A 84 -5.96 13.51 -9.65
C SER A 84 -5.69 12.10 -9.13
N SER A 85 -5.74 11.89 -7.81
CA SER A 85 -5.49 10.59 -7.19
C SER A 85 -6.55 9.55 -7.54
N SER A 86 -7.77 9.99 -7.85
CA SER A 86 -8.86 9.14 -8.36
C SER A 86 -8.54 8.44 -9.69
N PHE A 87 -7.51 8.91 -10.42
CA PHE A 87 -7.04 8.30 -11.66
C PHE A 87 -5.78 7.45 -11.48
N LEU A 88 -5.31 7.27 -10.25
CA LEU A 88 -4.21 6.37 -9.91
C LEU A 88 -4.78 4.98 -9.61
N ASP A 89 -4.09 3.94 -10.07
CA ASP A 89 -4.45 2.56 -9.73
C ASP A 89 -3.96 2.21 -8.32
N LEU A 90 -2.87 2.83 -7.86
CA LEU A 90 -2.24 2.56 -6.58
C LEU A 90 -1.35 3.73 -6.13
N LEU A 91 -1.43 4.07 -4.85
CA LEU A 91 -0.45 4.87 -4.13
C LEU A 91 0.46 3.94 -3.33
N VAL A 92 1.73 3.89 -3.67
CA VAL A 92 2.75 3.17 -2.91
C VAL A 92 3.47 4.14 -2.00
N VAL A 93 3.61 3.75 -0.76
CA VAL A 93 4.24 4.54 0.28
C VAL A 93 5.40 3.74 0.83
N HIS A 94 6.60 4.27 0.67
CA HIS A 94 7.80 3.62 1.14
C HIS A 94 7.95 3.74 2.67
N ARG A 95 8.55 2.72 3.31
CA ARG A 95 8.78 2.67 4.75
C ARG A 95 9.54 3.85 5.32
N THR A 96 10.45 4.46 4.55
CA THR A 96 11.14 5.69 4.98
C THR A 96 10.20 6.86 5.33
N LEU A 97 8.94 6.83 4.90
CA LEU A 97 7.92 7.80 5.28
C LEU A 97 7.08 7.34 6.50
N TYR A 98 7.25 6.11 6.98
CA TYR A 98 6.46 5.54 8.07
C TYR A 98 6.68 6.25 9.39
N ASP A 99 7.94 6.36 9.77
CA ASP A 99 8.33 7.03 11.01
C ASP A 99 7.87 8.50 11.01
N GLU A 100 7.76 9.08 9.81
CA GLU A 100 7.23 10.42 9.61
C GLU A 100 5.70 10.47 9.63
N PHE A 101 4.94 9.42 9.28
CA PHE A 101 3.47 9.45 9.33
C PHE A 101 2.94 9.79 10.71
N VAL A 102 3.52 9.15 11.73
CA VAL A 102 3.16 9.38 13.14
C VAL A 102 3.47 10.82 13.55
N GLN A 103 4.53 11.40 13.00
CA GLN A 103 5.05 12.72 13.38
C GLN A 103 4.53 13.87 12.50
N MET A 104 3.97 13.57 11.32
CA MET A 104 3.67 14.55 10.29
C MET A 104 2.18 14.54 9.90
N PRO A 105 1.35 15.38 10.54
CA PRO A 105 -0.10 15.44 10.30
C PRO A 105 -0.49 15.64 8.82
N HIS A 106 0.36 16.35 8.05
CA HIS A 106 0.12 16.56 6.63
C HIS A 106 0.15 15.26 5.83
N VAL A 107 1.07 14.35 6.13
CA VAL A 107 1.21 13.10 5.37
C VAL A 107 0.08 12.14 5.73
N ALA A 108 -0.33 12.09 7.01
CA ALA A 108 -1.52 11.35 7.45
C ALA A 108 -2.78 11.85 6.71
N LYS A 109 -3.01 13.16 6.69
CA LYS A 109 -4.13 13.78 5.96
C LYS A 109 -4.17 13.40 4.47
N ILE A 110 -3.01 13.35 3.82
CA ILE A 110 -2.89 12.91 2.41
C ILE A 110 -3.37 11.48 2.23
N LEU A 111 -2.93 10.58 3.10
CA LEU A 111 -3.36 9.19 3.04
C LEU A 111 -4.84 9.06 3.36
N GLU A 112 -5.41 9.88 4.23
CA GLU A 112 -6.85 9.89 4.53
C GLU A 112 -7.69 10.36 3.34
N GLU A 113 -7.23 11.38 2.61
CA GLU A 113 -8.02 12.01 1.54
C GLU A 113 -7.80 11.38 0.14
N VAL A 114 -6.80 10.52 -0.05
CA VAL A 114 -6.52 9.91 -1.35
C VAL A 114 -7.66 8.99 -1.81
N HIS A 115 -7.98 9.00 -3.11
CA HIS A 115 -9.10 8.22 -3.66
C HIS A 115 -8.71 6.86 -4.26
N CYS A 116 -7.42 6.50 -4.22
CA CYS A 116 -6.92 5.24 -4.74
C CYS A 116 -6.45 4.32 -3.60
N PRO A 117 -6.30 3.01 -3.87
CA PRO A 117 -5.76 2.10 -2.89
C PRO A 117 -4.33 2.51 -2.49
N ILE A 118 -4.00 2.32 -1.22
CA ILE A 118 -2.69 2.63 -0.64
C ILE A 118 -1.98 1.32 -0.35
N PHE A 119 -0.71 1.24 -0.72
CA PHE A 119 0.17 0.15 -0.37
C PHE A 119 1.35 0.70 0.41
N LEU A 120 1.32 0.46 1.71
CA LEU A 120 2.45 0.66 2.59
C LEU A 120 3.43 -0.50 2.33
N MET A 121 4.53 -0.16 1.65
CA MET A 121 5.60 -1.10 1.34
C MET A 121 6.79 -0.98 2.30
N ASP A 122 7.27 -2.12 2.77
CA ASP A 122 8.49 -2.25 3.55
C ASP A 122 9.78 -2.20 2.71
N ASP A 123 10.90 -1.91 3.37
CA ASP A 123 12.25 -1.97 2.84
C ASP A 123 12.58 -3.40 2.37
N ASN A 124 13.08 -3.53 1.14
CA ASN A 124 13.55 -4.81 0.56
C ASN A 124 12.46 -5.89 0.41
N GLN A 125 11.18 -5.51 0.44
CA GLN A 125 10.08 -6.46 0.25
C GLN A 125 9.98 -6.91 -1.22
N GLU A 126 10.53 -8.07 -1.55
CA GLU A 126 10.50 -8.61 -2.93
C GLU A 126 9.29 -9.50 -3.23
N ARG A 127 8.75 -10.18 -2.22
CA ARG A 127 7.60 -11.09 -2.34
C ARG A 127 6.88 -11.23 -1.01
N PHE A 128 5.62 -11.64 -1.01
CA PHE A 128 4.92 -12.03 0.22
C PHE A 128 4.86 -13.54 0.33
N ASP A 129 5.19 -14.07 1.50
CA ASP A 129 5.01 -15.50 1.75
C ASP A 129 3.57 -15.79 2.19
N GLU A 130 2.94 -14.84 2.89
CA GLU A 130 1.60 -14.97 3.44
C GLU A 130 0.78 -13.70 3.25
N ILE A 131 -0.47 -13.87 2.78
CA ILE A 131 -1.42 -12.78 2.54
C ILE A 131 -2.63 -13.00 3.45
N TYR A 132 -2.94 -11.98 4.24
CA TYR A 132 -4.07 -11.93 5.15
C TYR A 132 -5.14 -10.97 4.61
N LEU A 133 -6.31 -11.51 4.25
CA LEU A 133 -7.43 -10.72 3.74
C LEU A 133 -8.42 -10.44 4.88
N SER A 134 -8.47 -9.22 5.40
CA SER A 134 -9.42 -8.89 6.46
C SER A 134 -10.82 -8.64 5.88
N TYR A 135 -11.83 -9.26 6.48
CA TYR A 135 -13.22 -9.15 6.06
C TYR A 135 -14.13 -8.94 7.25
N ASN A 136 -14.89 -7.84 7.24
CA ASN A 136 -15.79 -7.48 8.35
C ASN A 136 -17.26 -7.40 7.93
N GLY A 137 -17.61 -7.91 6.74
CA GLY A 137 -18.99 -7.88 6.22
C GLY A 137 -19.36 -6.58 5.51
N THR A 138 -18.44 -5.63 5.37
CA THR A 138 -18.72 -4.34 4.71
C THR A 138 -18.30 -4.32 3.25
N GLY A 139 -18.93 -3.46 2.46
CA GLY A 139 -18.54 -3.18 1.06
C GLY A 139 -17.06 -2.83 0.93
N PRO A 140 -16.53 -1.84 1.69
CA PRO A 140 -15.12 -1.47 1.63
C PRO A 140 -14.13 -2.62 1.89
N SER A 141 -14.42 -3.51 2.86
CA SER A 141 -13.57 -4.69 3.10
C SER A 141 -13.52 -5.64 1.90
N PHE A 142 -14.67 -5.90 1.25
CA PHE A 142 -14.71 -6.72 0.05
C PHE A 142 -14.12 -6.01 -1.17
N ASP A 143 -14.34 -4.70 -1.30
CA ASP A 143 -13.73 -3.90 -2.36
C ASP A 143 -12.21 -3.93 -2.26
N SER A 144 -11.63 -3.90 -1.05
CA SER A 144 -10.19 -4.02 -0.84
C SER A 144 -9.65 -5.36 -1.34
N ILE A 145 -10.35 -6.45 -1.02
CA ILE A 145 -10.03 -7.80 -1.51
C ILE A 145 -10.06 -7.84 -3.05
N LYS A 146 -11.09 -7.28 -3.68
CA LYS A 146 -11.20 -7.24 -5.14
C LYS A 146 -10.09 -6.41 -5.80
N HIS A 147 -9.81 -5.22 -5.25
CA HIS A 147 -8.74 -4.35 -5.77
C HIS A 147 -7.38 -5.03 -5.63
N PHE A 148 -7.11 -5.66 -4.48
CA PHE A 148 -5.90 -6.43 -4.27
C PHE A 148 -5.79 -7.60 -5.27
N ALA A 149 -6.85 -8.41 -5.45
CA ALA A 149 -6.89 -9.50 -6.42
C ALA A 149 -6.62 -9.04 -7.86
N TYR A 150 -7.14 -7.87 -8.24
CA TYR A 150 -6.92 -7.27 -9.54
C TYR A 150 -5.49 -6.72 -9.72
N LEU A 151 -4.95 -6.02 -8.72
CA LEU A 151 -3.63 -5.39 -8.79
C LEU A 151 -2.49 -6.41 -8.68
N PHE A 152 -2.64 -7.40 -7.79
CA PHE A 152 -1.57 -8.30 -7.38
C PHE A 152 -1.81 -9.77 -7.74
N HIS A 153 -2.60 -10.03 -8.80
CA HIS A 153 -2.94 -11.40 -9.20
C HIS A 153 -1.74 -12.39 -9.23
N PRO A 154 -0.53 -12.06 -9.74
CA PRO A 154 0.60 -13.00 -9.72
C PRO A 154 1.08 -13.38 -8.31
N HIS A 155 0.89 -12.49 -7.33
CA HIS A 155 1.27 -12.75 -5.94
C HIS A 155 0.30 -13.71 -5.24
N PHE A 156 -0.94 -13.86 -5.74
CA PHE A 156 -1.89 -14.85 -5.20
C PHE A 156 -1.42 -16.28 -5.42
N GLU A 157 -0.74 -16.57 -6.53
CA GLU A 157 -0.40 -17.93 -6.90
C GLU A 157 0.65 -18.51 -5.95
N ASN A 158 1.66 -17.71 -5.61
CA ASN A 158 2.86 -18.17 -4.89
C ASN A 158 2.81 -17.98 -3.37
N SER A 159 1.88 -17.17 -2.86
CA SER A 159 1.77 -16.89 -1.42
C SER A 159 0.74 -17.80 -0.75
N ALA A 160 0.89 -18.13 0.54
CA ALA A 160 -0.22 -18.63 1.33
C ALA A 160 -1.29 -17.54 1.46
N LEU A 161 -2.56 -17.92 1.43
CA LEU A 161 -3.67 -16.98 1.54
C LEU A 161 -4.55 -17.37 2.73
N ASN A 162 -4.91 -16.40 3.56
CA ASN A 162 -5.79 -16.57 4.70
C ASN A 162 -6.86 -15.49 4.69
N LEU A 163 -8.14 -15.88 4.60
CA LEU A 163 -9.27 -15.00 4.78
C LEU A 163 -9.56 -14.85 6.28
N VAL A 164 -9.32 -13.66 6.82
CA VAL A 164 -9.51 -13.34 8.24
C VAL A 164 -10.86 -12.64 8.42
N VAL A 165 -11.84 -13.36 8.95
CA VAL A 165 -13.23 -12.90 9.08
C VAL A 165 -13.50 -12.41 10.50
N LYS A 166 -13.94 -11.15 10.62
CA LYS A 166 -14.51 -10.60 11.85
C LYS A 166 -15.90 -11.16 12.02
N VAL A 167 -16.10 -12.04 13.00
CA VAL A 167 -17.37 -12.72 13.24
C VAL A 167 -18.41 -11.71 13.69
N ASN A 168 -19.32 -11.38 12.78
CA ASN A 168 -20.52 -10.59 13.01
C ASN A 168 -21.61 -11.03 12.01
N ASP A 169 -22.87 -10.64 12.26
CA ASP A 169 -23.99 -11.06 11.41
C ASP A 169 -23.82 -10.69 9.94
N LYS A 170 -23.26 -9.51 9.63
CA LYS A 170 -23.05 -9.08 8.24
C LYS A 170 -22.00 -9.93 7.55
N ALA A 171 -20.89 -10.19 8.22
CA ALA A 171 -19.78 -10.97 7.69
C ALA A 171 -20.19 -12.41 7.43
N LEU A 172 -20.85 -13.07 8.39
CA LEU A 172 -21.26 -14.46 8.25
C LEU A 172 -22.28 -14.68 7.12
N ASN A 173 -23.21 -13.73 6.94
CA ASN A 173 -24.22 -13.82 5.88
C ASN A 173 -23.64 -13.70 4.46
N LEU A 174 -22.49 -13.02 4.32
CA LEU A 174 -21.85 -12.74 3.04
C LEU A 174 -20.53 -13.49 2.82
N GLU A 175 -20.05 -14.23 3.82
CA GLU A 175 -18.77 -14.96 3.79
C GLU A 175 -18.67 -15.88 2.57
N ASN A 176 -19.74 -16.63 2.26
CA ASN A 176 -19.77 -17.54 1.11
C ASN A 176 -19.56 -16.82 -0.23
N CYS A 177 -20.05 -15.59 -0.39
CA CYS A 177 -19.84 -14.81 -1.60
C CYS A 177 -18.37 -14.42 -1.76
N VAL A 178 -17.70 -14.04 -0.67
CA VAL A 178 -16.26 -13.73 -0.66
C VAL A 178 -15.45 -14.99 -0.93
N TYR A 179 -15.84 -16.12 -0.31
CA TYR A 179 -15.22 -17.42 -0.52
C TYR A 179 -15.29 -17.85 -1.99
N ASP A 180 -16.47 -17.78 -2.60
CA ASP A 180 -16.68 -18.15 -4.00
C ASP A 180 -15.88 -17.24 -4.94
N TYR A 181 -15.82 -15.94 -4.67
CA TYR A 181 -14.98 -15.01 -5.41
C TYR A 181 -13.49 -15.38 -5.32
N LEU A 182 -12.98 -15.62 -4.10
CA LEU A 182 -11.58 -15.97 -3.90
C LEU A 182 -11.19 -17.29 -4.56
N ARG A 183 -12.11 -18.26 -4.64
CA ARG A 183 -11.88 -19.52 -5.36
C ARG A 183 -11.65 -19.36 -6.86
N LEU A 184 -12.07 -18.24 -7.46
CA LEU A 184 -11.74 -17.90 -8.85
C LEU A 184 -10.25 -17.54 -9.01
N HIS A 185 -9.62 -17.04 -7.94
CA HIS A 185 -8.23 -16.58 -7.95
C HIS A 185 -7.26 -17.58 -7.29
N LYS A 186 -7.70 -18.28 -6.25
CA LYS A 186 -6.90 -19.29 -5.54
C LYS A 186 -7.80 -20.39 -4.98
N ARG A 187 -7.60 -21.62 -5.46
CA ARG A 187 -8.46 -22.77 -5.10
C ARG A 187 -8.35 -23.17 -3.62
N HIS A 188 -7.18 -22.98 -3.01
CA HIS A 188 -6.86 -23.39 -1.66
C HIS A 188 -6.37 -22.20 -0.84
N PHE A 189 -7.08 -21.88 0.23
CA PHE A 189 -6.72 -20.86 1.20
C PHE A 189 -7.32 -21.20 2.57
N ALA A 190 -6.76 -20.65 3.63
CA ALA A 190 -7.26 -20.82 4.99
C ALA A 190 -8.35 -19.78 5.31
N ILE A 191 -9.21 -20.08 6.28
CA ILE A 191 -10.17 -19.11 6.83
C ILE A 191 -9.96 -19.07 8.34
N SER A 192 -9.60 -17.90 8.85
CA SER A 192 -9.48 -17.62 10.28
C SER A 192 -10.65 -16.76 10.72
N ARG A 193 -11.28 -17.10 11.84
CA ARG A 193 -12.44 -16.39 12.35
C ARG A 193 -12.14 -15.90 13.76
N PHE A 194 -12.34 -14.61 13.98
CA PHE A 194 -12.16 -14.00 15.30
C PHE A 194 -13.42 -13.20 15.66
N PHE A 195 -13.85 -13.31 16.92
CA PHE A 195 -14.92 -12.46 17.45
C PHE A 195 -14.47 -11.00 17.51
N GLU A 196 -15.41 -10.09 17.72
CA GLU A 196 -15.14 -8.65 17.63
C GLU A 196 -14.08 -8.19 18.64
N GLU A 197 -14.14 -8.71 19.86
CA GLU A 197 -13.23 -8.45 20.95
C GLU A 197 -11.80 -8.97 20.71
N ASP A 198 -11.64 -10.02 19.90
CA ASP A 198 -10.36 -10.69 19.67
C ASP A 198 -9.80 -10.42 18.27
N PHE A 199 -10.51 -9.66 17.44
CA PHE A 199 -10.17 -9.52 16.01
C PHE A 199 -8.81 -8.86 15.80
N ASP A 200 -8.55 -7.74 16.47
CA ASP A 200 -7.32 -6.97 16.33
C ASP A 200 -6.12 -7.79 16.87
N ALA A 201 -6.23 -8.36 18.08
CA ALA A 201 -5.20 -9.24 18.66
C ALA A 201 -4.96 -10.52 17.83
N GLY A 202 -6.01 -11.07 17.22
CA GLY A 202 -5.92 -12.23 16.33
C GLY A 202 -5.13 -11.92 15.06
N ILE A 203 -5.35 -10.75 14.45
CA ILE A 203 -4.56 -10.28 13.31
C ILE A 203 -3.11 -10.07 13.73
N GLU A 204 -2.86 -9.35 14.83
CA GLU A 204 -1.50 -9.11 15.33
C GLU A 204 -0.75 -10.42 15.53
N LYS A 205 -1.37 -11.42 16.15
CA LYS A 205 -0.78 -12.75 16.32
C LYS A 205 -0.42 -13.42 14.98
N LEU A 206 -1.30 -13.34 13.98
CA LEU A 206 -1.04 -13.93 12.65
C LEU A 206 0.12 -13.24 11.94
N LEU A 207 0.13 -11.90 11.95
CA LEU A 207 1.26 -11.13 11.44
C LEU A 207 2.53 -11.43 12.24
N ASP A 208 2.38 -11.80 13.52
CA ASP A 208 3.50 -12.07 14.39
C ASP A 208 4.25 -13.35 14.09
N GLU A 209 3.47 -14.38 13.76
CA GLU A 209 3.95 -15.72 13.41
C GLU A 209 4.48 -15.79 11.97
N SER A 210 4.19 -14.77 11.15
CA SER A 210 4.59 -14.69 9.74
C SER A 210 6.01 -14.16 9.53
N SER A 211 6.73 -14.72 8.55
CA SER A 211 8.04 -14.20 8.12
C SER A 211 7.94 -13.00 7.20
N SER A 212 6.93 -12.97 6.33
CA SER A 212 6.74 -11.91 5.33
C SER A 212 5.25 -11.72 5.03
N PRO A 213 4.51 -11.10 5.98
CA PRO A 213 3.08 -10.91 5.85
C PRO A 213 2.72 -9.70 5.00
N LEU A 214 1.64 -9.84 4.24
CA LEU A 214 0.86 -8.74 3.70
C LEU A 214 -0.54 -8.75 4.30
N LEU A 215 -0.91 -7.67 4.99
CA LEU A 215 -2.28 -7.45 5.43
C LEU A 215 -3.05 -6.64 4.39
N ILE A 216 -4.24 -7.09 4.03
CA ILE A 216 -5.19 -6.37 3.17
C ILE A 216 -6.37 -5.96 4.03
N CYS A 217 -6.58 -4.65 4.19
CA CYS A 217 -7.68 -4.09 4.97
C CYS A 217 -8.50 -3.09 4.16
N GLY A 218 -9.78 -3.02 4.49
CA GLY A 218 -10.69 -2.01 3.97
C GLY A 218 -11.55 -1.41 5.06
N GLY A 219 -12.12 -0.25 4.77
CA GLY A 219 -13.05 0.41 5.69
C GLY A 219 -12.48 1.73 6.19
N ASP A 220 -12.45 1.90 7.51
CA ASP A 220 -11.96 3.13 8.11
C ASP A 220 -10.43 3.20 7.97
N ARG A 221 -9.99 4.01 7.00
CA ARG A 221 -8.58 4.15 6.68
C ARG A 221 -7.78 4.77 7.83
N HIS A 222 -8.36 5.74 8.55
CA HIS A 222 -7.70 6.36 9.69
C HIS A 222 -7.45 5.30 10.78
N LYS A 223 -8.48 4.53 11.14
CA LYS A 223 -8.31 3.43 12.11
C LYS A 223 -7.24 2.43 11.66
N ASN A 224 -7.24 2.03 10.38
CA ASN A 224 -6.28 1.05 9.88
C ASN A 224 -4.84 1.60 9.87
N LEU A 225 -4.65 2.88 9.55
CA LEU A 225 -3.35 3.54 9.59
C LEU A 225 -2.84 3.66 11.03
N ASP A 226 -3.69 4.05 11.98
CA ASP A 226 -3.33 4.12 13.40
C ASP A 226 -2.92 2.75 13.96
N GLN A 227 -3.72 1.72 13.67
CA GLN A 227 -3.45 0.36 14.10
C GLN A 227 -2.12 -0.15 13.52
N PHE A 228 -1.87 0.14 12.24
CA PHE A 228 -0.62 -0.24 11.59
C PHE A 228 0.59 0.53 12.13
N ALA A 229 0.44 1.82 12.42
CA ALA A 229 1.48 2.62 13.04
C ALA A 229 1.84 2.07 14.42
N HIS A 230 0.82 1.80 15.25
CA HIS A 230 1.00 1.16 16.55
C HIS A 230 1.72 -0.19 16.44
N TYR A 231 1.31 -1.03 15.48
CA TYR A 231 1.94 -2.32 15.22
C TYR A 231 3.41 -2.19 14.78
N SER A 232 3.70 -1.21 13.91
CA SER A 232 5.05 -0.99 13.36
C SER A 232 6.04 -0.49 14.41
N GLU A 233 5.59 0.31 15.39
CA GLU A 233 6.45 0.81 16.48
C GLU A 233 6.97 -0.30 17.40
N HIS A 234 6.22 -1.40 17.55
CA HIS A 234 6.51 -2.45 18.53
C HIS A 234 7.30 -3.62 17.95
N ARG A 235 7.61 -3.60 16.64
CA ARG A 235 8.27 -4.71 15.96
C ARG A 235 9.62 -4.36 15.39
N GLU A 236 10.56 -5.27 15.60
CA GLU A 236 11.81 -5.31 14.84
C GLU A 236 11.56 -5.67 13.37
N ARG A 237 10.46 -6.38 13.09
CA ARG A 237 10.13 -6.86 11.75
C ARG A 237 9.04 -6.03 11.08
N PRO A 238 9.28 -5.64 9.85
CA PRO A 238 8.27 -4.94 9.09
C PRO A 238 7.15 -5.83 8.58
N SER A 239 6.00 -5.21 8.40
CA SER A 239 4.84 -5.77 7.71
C SER A 239 4.43 -4.81 6.60
N SER A 240 3.95 -5.33 5.47
CA SER A 240 3.32 -4.50 4.45
C SER A 240 1.81 -4.46 4.64
N LEU A 241 1.18 -3.34 4.25
CA LEU A 241 -0.26 -3.13 4.39
C LEU A 241 -0.85 -2.56 3.10
N PHE A 242 -1.96 -3.12 2.67
CA PHE A 242 -2.79 -2.57 1.59
C PHE A 242 -4.12 -2.07 2.13
N LEU A 243 -4.49 -0.85 1.77
CA LEU A 243 -5.69 -0.15 2.22
C LEU A 243 -6.52 0.31 1.03
N LEU A 244 -7.84 0.21 1.16
CA LEU A 244 -8.80 0.94 0.31
C LEU A 244 -9.58 1.94 1.15
#